data_AF-A0AAV8WQP8-F1
#
_entry.id   AF-A0AAV8WQP8-F1
#
_cell.length_a   1.000
_cell.length_b   1.000
_cell.length_c   1.000
_cell.angle_alpha   90.00
_cell.angle_beta   90.00
_cell.angle_gamma   90.00
#
_symmetry.space_group_name_H-M   'P 1'
#
loop_
_entity.id
_entity.type
_entity.pdbx_description
1 polymer ?
#
loop_
_entity_poly.entity_id
_entity_poly.type
_entity_poly.pdbx_seq_one_letter_code
_entity_poly.pdbx_strand_id
1 'polypeptide(L)'
;MKNSEKSTNLNYLEELLVTENDKYVTLRLFCLLASTQTLTEVEIRTFWRKYLHQFGFANGFAFTNLVNAGFVPEPIQSSSSLNLQSKIKIPKFSSSNFYINAKNLKQIPADSDKVNLKYPTCASYVYGGAYIPLITQISGMILNSVPIDEIKAKLEVLGTFSMSNNRGYPLQTRSILIYVIGGITYAEIAACNLLETLTGARICILSDRIVTGNELMKGILDFPK
;
A
#
# COMPACT_ATOMS: atom_id res chain seq x y z
N MET A 1 6.72 -1.53 -17.65
CA MET A 1 8.07 -1.22 -17.09
C MET A 1 8.22 -1.65 -15.62
N LYS A 2 9.20 -2.52 -15.28
CA LYS A 2 9.59 -2.79 -13.89
C LYS A 2 10.66 -1.78 -13.46
N ASN A 3 10.26 -0.68 -12.84
CA ASN A 3 11.22 0.30 -12.30
C ASN A 3 11.77 -0.23 -10.96
N SER A 4 12.93 -0.89 -11.03
CA SER A 4 13.61 -1.50 -9.86
C SER A 4 14.97 -0.88 -9.56
N GLU A 5 15.39 0.16 -10.28
CA GLU A 5 16.69 0.80 -10.04
C GLU A 5 16.62 1.76 -8.86
N LYS A 6 17.01 1.28 -7.69
CA LYS A 6 16.95 2.06 -6.44
C LYS A 6 17.70 3.39 -6.51
N SER A 7 18.90 3.39 -7.09
CA SER A 7 19.72 4.60 -7.24
C SER A 7 19.01 5.68 -8.06
N THR A 8 18.49 5.30 -9.23
CA THR A 8 17.75 6.19 -10.13
C THR A 8 16.49 6.76 -9.46
N ASN A 9 15.76 5.93 -8.71
CA ASN A 9 14.57 6.38 -7.98
C ASN A 9 14.88 7.31 -6.81
N LEU A 10 15.97 7.08 -6.08
CA LEU A 10 16.42 7.98 -5.02
C LEU A 10 16.89 9.32 -5.60
N ASN A 11 17.63 9.31 -6.71
CA ASN A 11 18.03 10.54 -7.39
C ASN A 11 16.81 11.35 -7.84
N TYR A 12 15.81 10.69 -8.43
CA TYR A 12 14.57 11.35 -8.80
C TYR A 12 13.82 11.93 -7.59
N LEU A 13 13.75 11.21 -6.47
CA LEU A 13 13.16 11.71 -5.23
C LEU A 13 13.92 12.96 -4.70
N GLU A 14 15.24 12.97 -4.78
CA GLU A 14 16.05 14.12 -4.38
C GLU A 14 15.87 15.33 -5.31
N GLU A 15 15.77 15.10 -6.62
CA GLU A 15 15.45 16.14 -7.60
C GLU A 15 14.06 16.71 -7.34
N LEU A 16 13.07 15.85 -7.07
CA LEU A 16 11.71 16.25 -6.75
C LEU A 16 11.64 17.14 -5.52
N LEU A 17 12.46 16.87 -4.51
CA LEU A 17 12.51 17.66 -3.28
C LEU A 17 12.98 19.10 -3.52
N VAL A 18 13.80 19.33 -4.54
CA VAL A 18 14.33 20.66 -4.90
C VAL A 18 13.45 21.36 -5.93
N THR A 19 12.91 20.60 -6.89
CA THR A 19 12.15 21.15 -8.02
C THR A 19 10.66 21.35 -7.71
N GLU A 20 10.04 20.42 -6.97
CA GLU A 20 8.64 20.50 -6.58
C GLU A 20 8.49 20.95 -5.13
N ASN A 21 7.82 22.08 -4.92
CA ASN A 21 7.52 22.60 -3.59
C ASN A 21 6.24 21.99 -2.98
N ASP A 22 5.98 20.70 -3.22
CA ASP A 22 4.85 19.97 -2.63
C ASP A 22 5.33 18.91 -1.64
N LYS A 23 5.30 19.30 -0.35
CA LYS A 23 5.71 18.46 0.77
C LYS A 23 4.96 17.13 0.86
N TYR A 24 3.73 17.04 0.34
CA TYR A 24 2.93 15.83 0.36
C TYR A 24 3.35 14.87 -0.75
N VAL A 25 3.55 15.38 -1.97
CA VAL A 25 3.97 14.55 -3.11
C VAL A 25 5.35 13.93 -2.85
N THR A 26 6.32 14.72 -2.39
CA THR A 26 7.67 14.20 -2.06
C THR A 26 7.59 13.14 -0.96
N LEU A 27 6.79 13.36 0.08
CA LEU A 27 6.66 12.41 1.18
C LEU A 27 5.94 11.12 0.77
N ARG A 28 4.93 11.21 -0.11
CA ARG A 28 4.27 10.03 -0.70
C ARG A 28 5.25 9.16 -1.47
N LEU A 29 6.08 9.78 -2.30
CA LEU A 29 7.08 9.05 -3.09
C LEU A 29 8.12 8.39 -2.19
N PHE A 30 8.60 9.10 -1.16
CA PHE A 30 9.48 8.52 -0.15
C PHE A 30 8.86 7.30 0.53
N CYS A 31 7.61 7.40 1.00
CA CYS A 31 6.91 6.29 1.64
C CYS A 31 6.75 5.10 0.69
N LEU A 32 6.41 5.36 -0.58
CA LEU A 32 6.31 4.31 -1.61
C LEU A 32 7.65 3.59 -1.81
N LEU A 33 8.76 4.32 -1.89
CA LEU A 33 10.09 3.72 -2.04
C LEU A 33 10.50 2.93 -0.79
N ALA A 34 10.24 3.47 0.40
CA ALA A 34 10.51 2.79 1.66
C ALA A 34 9.76 1.44 1.74
N SER A 35 8.49 1.41 1.31
CA SER A 35 7.67 0.20 1.30
C SER A 35 8.02 -0.80 0.18
N THR A 36 8.56 -0.35 -0.95
CA THR A 36 8.75 -1.21 -2.14
C THR A 36 10.19 -1.67 -2.37
N GLN A 37 11.19 -0.87 -1.98
CA GLN A 37 12.60 -1.09 -2.36
C GLN A 37 13.55 -1.29 -1.18
N THR A 38 13.04 -1.39 0.06
CA THR A 38 13.83 -1.59 1.30
C THR A 38 15.02 -0.62 1.41
N LEU A 39 14.75 0.58 1.92
CA LEU A 39 15.78 1.59 2.14
C LEU A 39 16.59 1.27 3.40
N THR A 40 17.89 1.58 3.34
CA THR A 40 18.79 1.51 4.50
C THR A 40 18.50 2.67 5.45
N GLU A 41 18.88 2.53 6.74
CA GLU A 41 18.72 3.61 7.71
C GLU A 41 19.46 4.88 7.27
N VAL A 42 20.64 4.76 6.67
CA VAL A 42 21.42 5.91 6.17
C VAL A 42 20.67 6.65 5.08
N GLU A 43 20.08 5.94 4.10
CA GLU A 43 19.27 6.54 3.02
C GLU A 43 18.06 7.27 3.60
N ILE A 44 17.33 6.63 4.52
CA ILE A 44 16.16 7.21 5.20
C ILE A 44 16.52 8.49 5.95
N ARG A 45 17.57 8.45 6.79
CA ARG A 45 18.01 9.60 7.61
C ARG A 45 18.50 10.74 6.74
N THR A 46 19.22 10.42 5.66
CA THR A 46 19.73 11.42 4.71
C THR A 46 18.60 12.14 4.01
N PHE A 47 17.63 11.40 3.47
CA PHE A 47 16.45 11.99 2.85
C PHE A 47 15.65 12.82 3.87
N TRP A 48 15.38 12.28 5.05
CA TRP A 48 14.58 12.98 6.06
C TRP A 48 15.22 14.31 6.48
N ARG A 49 16.55 14.35 6.64
CA ARG A 49 17.27 15.59 6.91
C ARG A 49 17.07 16.61 5.78
N LYS A 50 17.21 16.20 4.51
CA LYS A 50 16.96 17.07 3.35
C LYS A 50 15.51 17.58 3.33
N TYR A 51 14.55 16.71 3.65
CA TYR A 51 13.14 17.07 3.75
C TYR A 51 12.88 18.15 4.80
N LEU A 52 13.48 18.04 6.00
CA LEU A 52 13.36 19.05 7.05
C LEU A 52 14.05 20.38 6.68
N HIS A 53 15.17 20.34 5.95
CA HIS A 53 15.79 21.56 5.45
C HIS A 53 14.89 22.31 4.45
N GLN A 54 14.20 21.58 3.58
CA GLN A 54 13.32 22.16 2.57
C GLN A 54 11.99 22.66 3.15
N PHE A 55 11.32 21.83 3.96
CA PHE A 55 9.94 22.08 4.41
C PHE A 55 9.83 22.50 5.88
N GLY A 56 10.95 22.61 6.58
CA GLY A 56 11.05 23.11 7.95
C GLY A 56 11.12 22.01 9.03
N PHE A 57 11.90 22.31 10.07
CA PHE A 57 12.10 21.45 11.24
C PHE A 57 10.86 21.26 12.12
N ALA A 58 9.82 22.07 11.91
CA ALA A 58 8.52 21.88 12.57
C ALA A 58 7.96 20.47 12.32
N ASN A 59 8.26 19.86 11.16
CA ASN A 59 7.83 18.50 10.83
C ASN A 59 8.68 17.40 11.52
N GLY A 60 9.65 17.74 12.38
CA GLY A 60 10.59 16.77 12.96
C GLY A 60 9.92 15.60 13.69
N PHE A 61 8.79 15.86 14.37
CA PHE A 61 8.01 14.82 15.06
C PHE A 61 7.38 13.79 14.11
N ALA A 62 7.14 14.17 12.84
CA ALA A 62 6.47 13.31 11.87
C ALA A 62 7.31 12.07 11.53
N PHE A 63 8.61 12.08 11.82
CA PHE A 63 9.44 10.87 11.74
C PHE A 63 8.91 9.75 12.64
N THR A 64 8.51 10.09 13.87
CA THR A 64 7.90 9.13 14.79
C THR A 64 6.57 8.61 14.25
N ASN A 65 5.77 9.47 13.61
CA ASN A 65 4.52 9.07 12.97
C ASN A 65 4.79 8.10 11.80
N LEU A 66 5.83 8.32 10.99
CA LEU A 66 6.24 7.40 9.92
C LEU A 66 6.66 6.02 10.44
N VAL A 67 7.39 5.99 11.56
CA VAL A 67 7.78 4.74 12.23
C VAL A 67 6.54 4.02 12.78
N ASN A 68 5.67 4.72 13.50
CA ASN A 68 4.45 4.16 14.07
C ASN A 68 3.48 3.64 13.00
N ALA A 69 3.40 4.32 11.86
CA ALA A 69 2.59 3.90 10.71
C ALA A 69 3.23 2.75 9.91
N GLY A 70 4.48 2.37 10.20
CA GLY A 70 5.18 1.27 9.54
C GLY A 70 5.77 1.61 8.17
N PHE A 71 5.86 2.89 7.79
CA PHE A 71 6.55 3.31 6.55
C PHE A 71 8.07 3.20 6.67
N VAL A 72 8.60 3.39 7.88
CA VAL A 72 10.03 3.37 8.19
C VAL A 72 10.27 2.34 9.29
N PRO A 73 11.34 1.52 9.21
CA PRO A 73 11.67 0.58 10.28
C PRO A 73 11.98 1.32 11.59
N GLU A 74 11.57 0.71 12.70
CA GLU A 74 11.96 1.20 14.02
C GLU A 74 13.49 1.16 14.15
N PRO A 75 14.14 2.26 14.56
CA PRO A 75 15.58 2.26 14.75
C PRO A 75 15.95 1.20 15.79
N ILE A 76 16.98 0.42 15.51
CA ILE A 76 17.45 -0.64 16.39
C ILE A 76 17.97 0.02 17.67
N GLN A 77 17.14 0.06 18.71
CA GLN A 77 17.59 0.47 20.03
C GLN A 77 18.50 -0.62 20.58
N SER A 78 19.78 -0.31 20.76
CA SER A 78 20.68 -1.09 21.60
C SER A 78 20.11 -1.15 23.02
N SER A 79 19.45 -2.27 23.34
CA SER A 79 19.14 -2.78 24.69
C SER A 79 19.13 -1.76 25.83
N SER A 80 17.96 -1.24 26.22
CA SER A 80 17.56 -0.87 27.62
C SER A 80 16.44 0.18 27.68
N SER A 81 15.22 -0.11 27.20
CA SER A 81 14.05 0.57 27.78
C SER A 81 12.80 -0.30 27.80
N LEU A 82 12.37 -0.62 29.02
CA LEU A 82 11.07 -1.18 29.36
C LEU A 82 10.03 -0.08 29.12
N ASN A 83 9.36 -0.06 27.96
CA ASN A 83 8.19 0.79 27.76
C ASN A 83 6.94 -0.05 27.54
N LEU A 84 6.21 -0.13 28.66
CA LEU A 84 4.89 -0.70 28.87
C LEU A 84 3.82 0.19 28.25
N GLN A 85 3.77 0.34 26.93
CA GLN A 85 2.71 1.10 26.25
C GLN A 85 2.08 0.30 25.10
N SER A 86 0.79 -0.01 25.32
CA SER A 86 -0.25 -0.42 24.38
C SER A 86 0.00 -1.63 23.48
N LYS A 87 -0.68 -2.73 23.83
CA LYS A 87 -1.00 -3.93 23.04
C LYS A 87 -1.85 -3.63 21.78
N ILE A 88 -1.44 -2.67 20.95
CA ILE A 88 -1.88 -2.62 19.56
C ILE A 88 -0.63 -2.96 18.75
N LYS A 89 -0.38 -4.26 18.59
CA LYS A 89 0.61 -4.73 17.62
C LYS A 89 0.04 -4.40 16.24
N ILE A 90 0.29 -3.18 15.78
CA ILE A 90 0.14 -2.84 14.36
C ILE A 90 0.95 -3.90 13.61
N PRO A 91 0.38 -4.57 12.58
CA PRO A 91 1.08 -5.59 11.83
C PRO A 91 2.44 -5.03 11.40
N LYS A 92 3.52 -5.67 11.83
CA LYS A 92 4.85 -5.32 11.33
C LYS A 92 4.82 -5.64 9.83
N PHE A 93 4.72 -4.64 8.97
CA PHE A 93 4.94 -4.76 7.52
C PHE A 93 6.43 -5.02 7.18
N SER A 94 7.13 -5.69 8.09
CA SER A 94 8.53 -6.04 7.98
C SER A 94 8.62 -7.51 7.59
N SER A 95 8.22 -7.84 6.37
CA SER A 95 8.57 -9.12 5.77
C SER A 95 8.51 -9.08 4.25
N SER A 96 9.61 -9.53 3.65
CA SER A 96 9.82 -9.94 2.26
C SER A 96 9.61 -8.88 1.16
N ASN A 97 10.53 -8.94 0.20
CA ASN A 97 10.62 -8.08 -0.97
C ASN A 97 9.24 -7.85 -1.63
N PHE A 98 8.74 -6.61 -1.63
CA PHE A 98 7.43 -6.22 -2.16
C PHE A 98 7.15 -6.85 -3.53
N TYR A 99 8.14 -6.86 -4.43
CA TYR A 99 7.99 -7.40 -5.77
C TYR A 99 7.74 -8.91 -5.81
N ILE A 100 8.25 -9.68 -4.84
CA ILE A 100 7.98 -11.11 -4.73
C ILE A 100 6.51 -11.31 -4.35
N ASN A 101 6.04 -10.59 -3.33
CA ASN A 101 4.65 -10.67 -2.87
C ASN A 101 3.68 -10.20 -3.96
N ALA A 102 3.98 -9.06 -4.60
CA ALA A 102 3.21 -8.51 -5.69
C ALA A 102 3.14 -9.47 -6.90
N LYS A 103 4.23 -10.19 -7.20
CA LYS A 103 4.23 -11.23 -8.23
C LYS A 103 3.36 -12.42 -7.83
N ASN A 104 3.46 -12.89 -6.59
CA ASN A 104 2.66 -14.01 -6.08
C ASN A 104 1.16 -13.72 -6.10
N LEU A 105 0.79 -12.46 -5.84
CA LEU A 105 -0.58 -11.93 -5.87
C LEU A 105 -1.00 -11.43 -7.25
N LYS A 106 -0.16 -11.58 -8.28
CA LYS A 106 -0.40 -11.10 -9.66
C LYS A 106 -0.75 -9.61 -9.74
N GLN A 107 -0.24 -8.80 -8.83
CA GLN A 107 -0.52 -7.36 -8.76
C GLN A 107 0.22 -6.53 -9.82
N ILE A 108 1.25 -7.10 -10.44
CA ILE A 108 1.99 -6.45 -11.54
C ILE A 108 1.51 -7.06 -12.87
N PRO A 109 0.79 -6.31 -13.71
CA PRO A 109 0.36 -6.79 -15.03
C PRO A 109 1.55 -7.17 -15.92
N ALA A 110 1.39 -8.20 -16.75
CA ALA A 110 2.41 -8.61 -17.72
C ALA A 110 2.61 -7.55 -18.82
N ASP A 111 1.52 -6.97 -19.33
CA ASP A 111 1.51 -5.96 -20.38
C ASP A 111 1.15 -4.57 -19.83
N SER A 112 1.98 -4.02 -18.93
CA SER A 112 1.70 -2.70 -18.31
C SER A 112 1.52 -1.56 -19.31
N ASP A 113 2.19 -1.64 -20.46
CA ASP A 113 2.31 -0.52 -21.40
C ASP A 113 1.20 -0.55 -22.48
N LYS A 114 0.33 -1.58 -22.47
CA LYS A 114 -0.74 -1.78 -23.47
C LYS A 114 -2.15 -1.62 -22.89
N VAL A 115 -2.28 -0.98 -21.74
CA VAL A 115 -3.59 -0.84 -21.09
C VAL A 115 -4.51 0.06 -21.91
N ASN A 116 -5.67 -0.46 -22.26
CA ASN A 116 -6.72 0.29 -22.94
C ASN A 116 -7.55 1.06 -21.90
N LEU A 117 -7.40 2.39 -21.87
CA LEU A 117 -8.12 3.25 -20.92
C LEU A 117 -9.59 3.49 -21.32
N LYS A 118 -9.94 3.30 -22.60
CA LYS A 118 -11.31 3.49 -23.10
C LYS A 118 -12.19 2.28 -22.86
N TYR A 119 -11.61 1.09 -23.03
CA TYR A 119 -12.27 -0.19 -22.81
C TYR A 119 -11.35 -1.09 -21.96
N PRO A 120 -11.25 -0.82 -20.64
CA PRO A 120 -10.32 -1.54 -19.79
C PRO A 120 -10.76 -2.99 -19.59
N THR A 121 -9.80 -3.91 -19.70
CA THR A 121 -10.00 -5.36 -19.48
C THR A 121 -9.33 -5.85 -18.19
N CYS A 122 -8.63 -4.95 -17.50
CA CYS A 122 -7.89 -5.25 -16.28
C CYS A 122 -8.03 -4.09 -15.30
N ALA A 123 -8.18 -4.41 -14.01
CA ALA A 123 -8.26 -3.47 -12.91
C ALA A 123 -7.03 -2.55 -12.76
N SER A 124 -5.89 -2.85 -13.41
CA SER A 124 -4.72 -1.97 -13.41
C SER A 124 -4.92 -0.64 -14.13
N TYR A 125 -5.99 -0.47 -14.90
CA TYR A 125 -6.27 0.76 -15.63
C TYR A 125 -6.34 2.00 -14.71
N VAL A 126 -6.77 1.82 -13.46
CA VAL A 126 -6.85 2.91 -12.47
C VAL A 126 -5.47 3.45 -12.08
N TYR A 127 -4.40 2.69 -12.35
CA TYR A 127 -3.01 3.08 -12.16
C TYR A 127 -2.20 2.98 -13.47
N GLY A 128 -2.87 3.18 -14.61
CA GLY A 128 -2.21 3.22 -15.92
C GLY A 128 -1.44 1.95 -16.29
N GLY A 129 -1.84 0.79 -15.74
CA GLY A 129 -1.17 -0.49 -16.00
C GLY A 129 0.00 -0.83 -15.08
N ALA A 130 0.40 0.08 -14.19
CA ALA A 130 1.55 -0.16 -13.30
C ALA A 130 1.26 -1.15 -12.17
N TYR A 131 0.01 -1.19 -11.70
CA TYR A 131 -0.37 -1.95 -10.50
C TYR A 131 -1.86 -2.30 -10.49
N ILE A 132 -2.21 -3.48 -10.00
CA ILE A 132 -3.58 -3.91 -9.73
C ILE A 132 -3.84 -3.79 -8.21
N PRO A 133 -4.88 -3.05 -7.77
CA PRO A 133 -5.21 -2.92 -6.35
C PRO A 133 -5.37 -4.28 -5.64
N LEU A 134 -4.78 -4.43 -4.46
CA LEU A 134 -4.86 -5.67 -3.67
C LEU A 134 -6.30 -6.15 -3.45
N ILE A 135 -7.22 -5.22 -3.12
CA ILE A 135 -8.65 -5.48 -2.93
C ILE A 135 -9.28 -6.22 -4.12
N THR A 136 -8.90 -5.85 -5.35
CA THR A 136 -9.41 -6.51 -6.57
C THR A 136 -8.80 -7.89 -6.78
N GLN A 137 -7.52 -8.09 -6.42
CA GLN A 137 -6.89 -9.41 -6.49
C GLN A 137 -7.51 -10.39 -5.48
N ILE A 138 -7.75 -9.94 -4.25
CA ILE A 138 -8.43 -10.75 -3.22
C ILE A 138 -9.82 -11.13 -3.70
N SER A 139 -10.60 -10.13 -4.16
CA SER A 139 -11.96 -10.35 -4.67
C SER A 139 -11.96 -11.30 -5.86
N GLY A 140 -11.02 -11.13 -6.80
CA GLY A 140 -10.86 -12.00 -7.95
C GLY A 140 -10.53 -13.44 -7.57
N MET A 141 -9.65 -13.68 -6.60
CA MET A 141 -9.36 -15.04 -6.11
C MET A 141 -10.59 -15.71 -5.51
N ILE A 142 -11.37 -14.97 -4.72
CA ILE A 142 -12.61 -15.46 -4.10
C ILE A 142 -13.68 -15.77 -5.17
N LEU A 143 -13.89 -14.88 -6.14
CA LEU A 143 -14.88 -15.07 -7.22
C LEU A 143 -14.50 -16.23 -8.15
N ASN A 144 -13.21 -16.46 -8.37
CA ASN A 144 -12.71 -17.55 -9.19
C ASN A 144 -12.55 -18.88 -8.43
N SER A 145 -13.07 -18.97 -7.19
CA SER A 145 -13.09 -20.21 -6.41
C SER A 145 -11.70 -20.80 -6.14
N VAL A 146 -10.66 -19.95 -6.04
CA VAL A 146 -9.30 -20.37 -5.66
C VAL A 146 -9.33 -21.03 -4.28
N PRO A 147 -8.70 -22.21 -4.04
CA PRO A 147 -8.75 -22.87 -2.75
C PRO A 147 -8.38 -21.94 -1.58
N ILE A 148 -9.14 -22.01 -0.48
CA ILE A 148 -8.96 -21.17 0.72
C ILE A 148 -7.52 -21.25 1.23
N ASP A 149 -6.94 -22.45 1.30
CA ASP A 149 -5.56 -22.61 1.78
C ASP A 149 -4.54 -21.90 0.89
N GLU A 150 -4.79 -21.83 -0.43
CA GLU A 150 -3.95 -21.09 -1.36
C GLU A 150 -4.09 -19.57 -1.18
N ILE A 151 -5.33 -19.08 -0.98
CA ILE A 151 -5.58 -17.66 -0.67
C ILE A 151 -4.87 -17.29 0.64
N LYS A 152 -4.99 -18.14 1.67
CA LYS A 152 -4.36 -17.94 2.96
C LYS A 152 -2.83 -17.86 2.83
N ALA A 153 -2.21 -18.84 2.17
CA ALA A 153 -0.76 -18.86 1.96
C ALA A 153 -0.25 -17.61 1.23
N LYS A 154 -1.01 -17.08 0.27
CA LYS A 154 -0.68 -15.85 -0.45
C LYS A 154 -0.81 -14.57 0.36
N LEU A 155 -1.72 -14.53 1.35
CA LEU A 155 -2.00 -13.33 2.14
C LEU A 155 -1.28 -13.29 3.48
N GLU A 156 -0.91 -14.44 4.04
CA GLU A 156 -0.20 -14.55 5.33
C GLU A 156 1.17 -13.83 5.31
N VAL A 157 1.78 -13.70 4.13
CA VAL A 157 3.04 -12.92 3.95
C VAL A 157 2.87 -11.41 4.14
N LEU A 158 1.63 -10.90 4.08
CA LEU A 158 1.34 -9.47 4.23
C LEU A 158 1.08 -9.08 5.69
N GLY A 159 0.96 -10.04 6.60
CA GLY A 159 0.75 -9.80 8.02
C GLY A 159 -0.27 -10.75 8.67
N THR A 160 -0.80 -10.34 9.82
CA THR A 160 -1.79 -11.13 10.55
C THR A 160 -3.06 -11.29 9.73
N PHE A 161 -3.33 -12.52 9.30
CA PHE A 161 -4.46 -12.86 8.47
C PHE A 161 -5.27 -13.98 9.13
N SER A 162 -6.58 -13.81 9.16
CA SER A 162 -7.53 -14.81 9.67
C SER A 162 -8.61 -15.04 8.63
N MET A 163 -8.90 -16.31 8.35
CA MET A 163 -9.96 -16.69 7.44
C MET A 163 -10.74 -17.83 8.05
N SER A 164 -12.07 -17.73 7.99
CA SER A 164 -13.00 -18.78 8.44
C SER A 164 -14.03 -19.03 7.35
N ASN A 165 -14.40 -20.29 7.16
CA ASN A 165 -15.43 -20.70 6.22
C ASN A 165 -16.43 -21.59 6.95
N ASN A 166 -17.55 -21.01 7.33
CA ASN A 166 -18.57 -21.72 8.09
C ASN A 166 -19.68 -22.30 7.21
N ARG A 167 -19.93 -21.75 6.00
CA ARG A 167 -21.18 -22.00 5.24
C ARG A 167 -21.13 -21.76 3.71
N GLY A 168 -20.09 -22.23 3.00
CA GLY A 168 -20.22 -22.42 1.54
C GLY A 168 -19.28 -21.58 0.69
N TYR A 169 -17.99 -21.86 0.81
CA TYR A 169 -17.02 -21.63 -0.26
C TYR A 169 -16.89 -22.92 -1.10
N PRO A 170 -16.86 -22.86 -2.44
CA PRO A 170 -16.92 -21.67 -3.30
C PRO A 170 -18.28 -20.95 -3.25
N LEU A 171 -18.27 -19.65 -3.60
CA LEU A 171 -19.46 -18.80 -3.54
C LEU A 171 -20.57 -19.31 -4.49
N GLN A 172 -21.72 -19.72 -3.93
CA GLN A 172 -22.89 -20.10 -4.71
C GLN A 172 -23.54 -18.89 -5.41
N THR A 173 -23.63 -17.77 -4.69
CA THR A 173 -24.02 -16.47 -5.24
C THR A 173 -22.77 -15.62 -5.35
N ARG A 174 -22.48 -15.07 -6.54
CA ARG A 174 -21.28 -14.27 -6.81
C ARG A 174 -21.41 -12.87 -6.20
N SER A 175 -21.63 -12.77 -4.89
CA SER A 175 -21.77 -11.51 -4.16
C SER A 175 -20.66 -11.38 -3.12
N ILE A 176 -19.99 -10.24 -3.08
CA ILE A 176 -18.91 -9.93 -2.13
C ILE A 176 -19.22 -8.61 -1.44
N LEU A 177 -19.11 -8.60 -0.10
CA LEU A 177 -19.09 -7.40 0.71
C LEU A 177 -17.66 -7.13 1.17
N ILE A 178 -17.14 -5.94 0.89
CA ILE A 178 -15.80 -5.52 1.30
C ILE A 178 -15.92 -4.31 2.21
N TYR A 179 -15.38 -4.42 3.42
CA TYR A 179 -15.33 -3.32 4.39
C TYR A 179 -13.88 -2.90 4.61
N VAL A 180 -13.53 -1.69 4.19
CA VAL A 180 -12.17 -1.14 4.29
C VAL A 180 -12.10 -0.18 5.49
N ILE A 181 -11.26 -0.52 6.47
CA ILE A 181 -11.00 0.29 7.66
C ILE A 181 -9.76 1.16 7.41
N GLY A 182 -9.87 2.47 7.63
CA GLY A 182 -8.79 3.44 7.42
C GLY A 182 -8.91 4.21 6.11
N GLY A 183 -9.97 3.96 5.35
CA GLY A 183 -10.30 4.65 4.13
C GLY A 183 -10.06 3.88 2.83
N ILE A 184 -10.84 4.21 1.81
CA ILE A 184 -10.73 3.69 0.45
C ILE A 184 -10.51 4.80 -0.57
N THR A 185 -9.79 4.52 -1.64
CA THR A 185 -9.56 5.46 -2.75
C THR A 185 -10.59 5.29 -3.87
N TYR A 186 -10.84 6.37 -4.63
CA TYR A 186 -11.68 6.28 -5.85
C TYR A 186 -11.11 5.30 -6.89
N ALA A 187 -9.78 5.14 -6.94
CA ALA A 187 -9.13 4.17 -7.81
C ALA A 187 -9.52 2.72 -7.44
N GLU A 188 -9.55 2.39 -6.16
CA GLU A 188 -9.97 1.08 -5.68
C GLU A 188 -11.46 0.81 -5.95
N ILE A 189 -12.31 1.81 -5.72
CA ILE A 189 -13.75 1.72 -6.03
C ILE A 189 -13.95 1.44 -7.53
N ALA A 190 -13.29 2.22 -8.39
CA ALA A 190 -13.40 2.07 -9.84
C ALA A 190 -12.88 0.71 -10.33
N ALA A 191 -11.78 0.23 -9.75
CA ALA A 191 -11.21 -1.08 -10.07
C ALA A 191 -12.14 -2.24 -9.68
N CYS A 192 -12.83 -2.13 -8.54
CA CYS A 192 -13.86 -3.09 -8.14
C CYS A 192 -15.09 -3.03 -9.04
N ASN A 193 -15.56 -1.86 -9.45
CA ASN A 193 -16.67 -1.73 -10.41
C ASN A 193 -16.35 -2.38 -11.76
N LEU A 194 -15.10 -2.28 -12.22
CA LEU A 194 -14.66 -3.00 -13.40
C LEU A 194 -14.69 -4.52 -13.18
N LEU A 195 -14.17 -5.01 -12.04
CA LEU A 195 -14.19 -6.43 -11.71
C LEU A 195 -15.63 -6.98 -11.65
N GLU A 196 -16.56 -6.21 -11.07
CA GLU A 196 -17.99 -6.52 -11.03
C GLU A 196 -18.55 -6.71 -12.45
N THR A 197 -18.26 -5.75 -13.33
CA THR A 197 -18.67 -5.78 -14.75
C THR A 197 -18.10 -6.99 -15.50
N LEU A 198 -16.82 -7.31 -15.29
CA LEU A 198 -16.13 -8.41 -16.00
C LEU A 198 -16.58 -9.79 -15.53
N THR A 199 -16.98 -9.93 -14.26
CA THR A 199 -17.30 -11.24 -13.66
C THR A 199 -18.80 -11.53 -13.56
N GLY A 200 -19.63 -10.50 -13.74
CA GLY A 200 -21.07 -10.56 -13.46
C GLY A 200 -21.39 -10.76 -11.97
N ALA A 201 -20.40 -10.51 -11.10
CA ALA A 201 -20.59 -10.55 -9.66
C ALA A 201 -21.37 -9.33 -9.17
N ARG A 202 -21.72 -9.29 -7.88
CA ARG A 202 -22.10 -8.08 -7.17
C ARG A 202 -21.07 -7.75 -6.11
N ILE A 203 -20.48 -6.55 -6.18
CA ILE A 203 -19.44 -6.13 -5.23
C ILE A 203 -19.95 -4.91 -4.48
N CYS A 204 -20.25 -5.09 -3.19
CA CYS A 204 -20.62 -4.00 -2.30
C CYS A 204 -19.39 -3.55 -1.51
N ILE A 205 -19.04 -2.27 -1.63
CA ILE A 205 -17.89 -1.68 -0.96
C ILE A 205 -18.36 -0.72 0.12
N LEU A 206 -17.81 -0.88 1.30
CA LEU A 206 -18.05 -0.03 2.46
C LEU A 206 -16.70 0.45 3.00
N SER A 207 -16.66 1.68 3.49
CA SER A 207 -15.48 2.22 4.19
C SER A 207 -15.89 3.30 5.17
N ASP A 208 -15.05 3.54 6.18
CA ASP A 208 -15.25 4.63 7.14
C ASP A 208 -15.06 6.01 6.50
N ARG A 209 -14.27 6.12 5.42
CA ARG A 209 -13.98 7.37 4.72
C ARG A 209 -13.47 7.12 3.30
N ILE A 210 -13.54 8.14 2.45
CA ILE A 210 -12.80 8.15 1.19
C ILE A 210 -11.50 8.92 1.43
N VAL A 211 -10.37 8.38 0.97
CA VAL A 211 -9.04 8.97 1.20
C VAL A 211 -8.23 9.13 -0.08
N THR A 212 -7.28 10.04 0.00
CA THR A 212 -6.21 10.25 -0.98
C THR A 212 -4.85 10.13 -0.32
N GLY A 213 -3.80 9.91 -1.12
CA GLY A 213 -2.44 9.87 -0.59
C GLY A 213 -1.99 11.19 0.06
N ASN A 214 -2.52 12.34 -0.38
CA ASN A 214 -2.19 13.64 0.22
C ASN A 214 -2.80 13.79 1.61
N GLU A 215 -4.04 13.33 1.82
CA GLU A 215 -4.69 13.31 3.13
C GLU A 215 -3.96 12.38 4.11
N LEU A 216 -3.45 11.25 3.62
CA LEU A 216 -2.62 10.36 4.42
C LEU A 216 -1.33 11.04 4.89
N MET A 217 -0.60 11.71 3.97
CA MET A 217 0.61 12.45 4.36
C MET A 217 0.32 13.65 5.25
N LYS A 218 -0.82 14.30 5.06
CA LYS A 218 -1.28 15.34 5.98
C LYS A 218 -1.45 14.78 7.38
N GLY A 219 -2.09 13.62 7.55
CA GLY A 219 -2.21 12.96 8.85
C GLY A 219 -0.86 12.59 9.48
N ILE A 220 0.16 12.25 8.68
CA ILE A 220 1.52 12.01 9.18
C ILE A 220 2.21 13.30 9.65
N LEU A 221 2.01 14.40 8.92
CA LEU A 221 2.60 15.70 9.20
C LEU A 221 1.83 16.54 10.23
N ASP A 222 0.60 16.15 10.59
CA ASP A 222 -0.18 16.82 11.62
C ASP A 222 0.36 16.44 13.01
N PHE A 223 0.53 17.44 13.88
CA PHE A 223 1.03 17.22 15.24
C PHE A 223 0.10 16.26 15.99
N PRO A 224 0.62 15.28 16.75
CA PRO A 224 -0.21 14.39 17.54
C PRO A 224 -1.07 15.25 18.49
N LYS A 225 -2.40 15.15 18.31
CA LYS A 225 -3.37 15.83 19.16
C LYS A 225 -3.39 15.23 20.57
#